data_AF-A0A9E1IGS1-F1
#
_entry.id   AF-A0A9E1IGS1-F1
#
_cell.length_a   1.000
_cell.length_b   1.000
_cell.length_c   1.000
_cell.angle_alpha   90.00
_cell.angle_beta   90.00
_cell.angle_gamma   90.00
#
_symmetry.space_group_name_H-M   'P 1'
#
loop_
_entity.id
_entity.type
_entity.pdbx_description
1 polymer ?
#
loop_
_entity_poly.entity_id
_entity_poly.type
_entity_poly.pdbx_seq_one_letter_code
_entity_poly.pdbx_strand_id
1 'polypeptide(L)'
;MEAADLKAIVASHIGRKGGLMTILEQIQSKYGYLPSDALQVVSQETGRSMVDIYGVATFYKAFSLTPKGKHLVSVCLGTACHVRAAPGVA
;
A
#
# COMPACT_ATOMS: atom_id res chain seq x y z
N MET A 1 13.58 -1.83 10.84
CA MET A 1 12.61 -0.84 10.33
C MET A 1 12.83 0.43 11.13
N GLU A 2 13.32 1.51 10.54
CA GLU A 2 13.60 2.74 11.30
C GLU A 2 12.32 3.52 11.54
N ALA A 3 11.85 3.53 12.80
CA ALA A 3 10.62 4.20 13.20
C ALA A 3 10.66 5.72 12.96
N ALA A 4 11.85 6.34 12.97
CA ALA A 4 12.02 7.77 12.72
C ALA A 4 11.56 8.17 11.31
N ASP A 5 11.81 7.33 10.31
CA ASP A 5 11.44 7.61 8.93
C ASP A 5 9.94 7.43 8.67
N LEU A 6 9.32 6.41 9.28
CA LEU A 6 7.85 6.24 9.23
C LEU A 6 7.12 7.46 9.81
N LYS A 7 7.60 7.99 10.93
CA LYS A 7 7.04 9.21 11.55
C LYS A 7 7.18 10.42 10.64
N ALA A 8 8.31 10.57 9.94
CA ALA A 8 8.51 11.65 8.98
C ALA A 8 7.52 11.58 7.81
N ILE A 9 7.31 10.38 7.25
CA ILE A 9 6.30 10.14 6.20
C ILE A 9 4.91 10.53 6.69
N VAL A 10 4.51 10.06 7.87
CA VAL A 10 3.17 10.36 8.41
C VAL A 10 3.00 11.86 8.68
N ALA A 11 3.98 12.51 9.31
CA ALA A 11 3.93 13.93 9.64
C ALA A 11 3.77 14.82 8.40
N SER A 12 4.35 14.44 7.27
CA SER A 12 4.26 15.21 6.01
C SER A 12 2.86 15.17 5.36
N HIS A 13 2.00 14.23 5.76
CA HIS A 13 0.70 13.99 5.13
C HIS A 13 -0.49 13.95 6.11
N ILE A 14 -0.26 14.06 7.42
CA ILE A 14 -1.31 14.08 8.43
C ILE A 14 -2.24 15.29 8.26
N GLY A 15 -3.54 15.09 8.53
CA GLY A 15 -4.56 16.15 8.42
C GLY A 15 -4.95 16.55 6.99
N ARG A 16 -4.27 16.05 5.95
CA ARG A 16 -4.63 16.29 4.55
C ARG A 16 -5.76 15.35 4.11
N LYS A 17 -6.70 15.87 3.31
CA LYS A 17 -7.75 15.06 2.69
C LYS A 17 -7.09 14.01 1.77
N GLY A 18 -7.34 12.73 2.04
CA GLY A 18 -6.70 11.62 1.32
C GLY A 18 -5.28 11.25 1.80
N GLY A 19 -4.77 11.86 2.87
CA GLY A 19 -3.39 11.65 3.34
C GLY A 19 -3.05 10.19 3.69
N LEU A 20 -4.03 9.39 4.14
CA LEU A 20 -3.82 7.97 4.44
C LEU A 20 -3.37 7.17 3.21
N MET A 21 -3.93 7.43 2.03
CA MET A 21 -3.54 6.74 0.79
C MET A 21 -2.07 7.01 0.47
N THR A 22 -1.67 8.29 0.50
CA THR A 22 -0.29 8.71 0.22
C THR A 22 0.71 8.16 1.24
N ILE A 23 0.32 8.10 2.52
CA ILE A 23 1.16 7.49 3.57
C ILE A 23 1.39 6.00 3.26
N LEU A 24 0.34 5.25 2.97
CA LEU A 24 0.45 3.81 2.66
C LEU A 24 1.25 3.57 1.37
N GLU A 25 1.07 4.39 0.35
CA GLU A 25 1.86 4.34 -0.89
C GLU A 25 3.35 4.55 -0.65
N GLN A 26 3.74 5.55 0.15
CA GLN A 26 5.14 5.80 0.47
C GLN A 26 5.77 4.68 1.30
N ILE A 27 5.06 4.16 2.29
CA ILE A 27 5.51 3.01 3.09
C ILE A 27 5.72 1.81 2.16
N GLN A 28 4.76 1.50 1.30
CA GLN A 28 4.90 0.38 0.37
C GLN A 28 6.02 0.61 -0.66
N SER A 29 6.19 1.83 -1.18
CA SER A 29 7.28 2.15 -2.09
C SER A 29 8.65 1.92 -1.44
N LYS A 30 8.75 2.14 -0.13
CA LYS A 30 10.00 1.97 0.61
C LYS A 30 10.29 0.51 0.98
N TYR A 31 9.28 -0.23 1.44
CA TYR A 31 9.46 -1.57 1.98
C TYR A 31 9.04 -2.70 1.02
N GLY A 32 8.39 -2.37 -0.10
CA GLY A 32 7.82 -3.31 -1.06
C GLY A 32 6.48 -3.94 -0.64
N TYR A 33 6.03 -3.67 0.58
CA TYR A 33 4.76 -4.10 1.17
C TYR A 33 4.40 -3.21 2.36
N LEU A 34 3.29 -3.50 3.03
CA LEU A 34 2.81 -2.84 4.24
C LEU A 34 3.00 -3.75 5.47
N PRO A 35 4.10 -3.61 6.23
CA PRO A 35 4.31 -4.35 7.46
C PRO A 35 3.29 -3.95 8.54
N SER A 36 2.84 -4.91 9.35
CA SER A 36 1.91 -4.64 10.46
C SER A 36 2.44 -3.59 11.43
N ASP A 37 3.73 -3.62 11.76
CA ASP A 37 4.37 -2.63 12.65
C ASP A 37 4.29 -1.21 12.08
N ALA A 38 4.45 -1.07 10.76
CA ALA A 38 4.31 0.22 10.09
C ALA A 38 2.86 0.73 10.16
N LEU A 39 1.87 -0.15 9.97
CA LEU A 39 0.46 0.21 10.10
C LEU A 39 0.09 0.63 11.52
N GLN A 40 0.68 -0.01 12.55
CA GLN A 40 0.50 0.41 13.95
C GLN A 40 1.04 1.81 14.20
N VAL A 41 2.23 2.14 13.67
CA VAL A 41 2.77 3.51 13.76
C VAL A 41 1.83 4.51 13.08
N VAL A 42 1.33 4.19 11.88
CA VAL A 42 0.36 5.06 11.19
C VAL A 42 -0.91 5.25 12.02
N SER A 43 -1.43 4.20 12.67
CA SER A 43 -2.60 4.30 13.55
C SER A 43 -2.36 5.24 14.73
N GLN A 44 -1.24 5.07 15.42
CA GLN A 44 -0.87 5.90 16.58
C GLN A 44 -0.69 7.36 16.19
N GLU A 45 0.01 7.63 15.09
CA GLU A 45 0.33 8.99 14.66
C GLU A 45 -0.87 9.70 14.03
N THR A 46 -1.72 8.99 13.27
CA THR A 46 -2.89 9.60 12.61
C THR A 46 -4.16 9.61 13.47
N GLY A 47 -4.18 8.91 14.60
CA GLY A 47 -5.35 8.72 15.46
C GLY A 47 -6.46 7.87 14.83
N ARG A 48 -6.22 7.23 13.67
CA ARG A 48 -7.18 6.36 13.00
C ARG A 48 -7.15 4.96 13.58
N SER A 49 -8.30 4.29 13.61
CA SER A 49 -8.36 2.92 14.09
C SER A 49 -7.59 1.98 13.15
N MET A 50 -7.01 0.91 13.70
CA MET A 50 -6.39 -0.13 12.89
C MET A 50 -7.37 -0.76 11.90
N VAL A 51 -8.65 -0.86 12.27
CA VAL A 51 -9.72 -1.40 11.41
C VAL A 51 -9.88 -0.57 10.15
N ASP A 52 -9.90 0.76 10.28
CA ASP A 52 -10.03 1.66 9.12
C ASP A 52 -8.80 1.58 8.21
N ILE A 53 -7.61 1.51 8.79
CA ILE A 53 -6.35 1.42 8.05
C ILE A 53 -6.27 0.08 7.30
N TYR A 54 -6.57 -1.03 7.97
CA TYR A 54 -6.66 -2.34 7.32
C TYR A 54 -7.75 -2.39 6.27
N GLY A 55 -8.90 -1.73 6.50
CA GLY A 55 -9.96 -1.59 5.50
C GLY A 55 -9.44 -0.98 4.21
N VAL A 56 -8.69 0.12 4.28
CA VAL A 56 -8.07 0.75 3.11
C VAL A 56 -6.98 -0.14 2.49
N ALA A 57 -6.09 -0.70 3.32
CA ALA A 57 -4.97 -1.51 2.85
C ALA A 57 -5.40 -2.82 2.17
N THR A 58 -6.56 -3.37 2.53
CA THR A 58 -7.13 -4.57 1.92
C THR A 58 -8.09 -4.28 0.77
N PHE A 59 -8.72 -3.10 0.77
CA PHE A 59 -9.65 -2.70 -0.28
C PHE A 59 -8.96 -2.46 -1.63
N TYR A 60 -7.79 -1.81 -1.62
CA TYR A 60 -7.05 -1.51 -2.86
C TYR A 60 -6.07 -2.62 -3.22
N LYS A 61 -6.26 -3.21 -4.42
CA LYS A 61 -5.37 -4.23 -5.02
C LYS A 61 -3.91 -3.75 -5.17
N ALA A 62 -3.69 -2.44 -5.23
CA ALA A 62 -2.37 -1.85 -5.32
C ALA A 62 -1.51 -2.14 -4.08
N PHE A 63 -2.14 -2.29 -2.91
CA PHE A 63 -1.43 -2.57 -1.67
C PHE A 63 -1.20 -4.06 -1.45
N SER A 64 -0.13 -4.38 -0.72
CA SER A 64 0.27 -5.72 -0.33
C SER A 64 0.60 -5.73 1.14
N LEU A 65 -0.07 -6.60 1.89
CA LEU A 65 0.24 -6.85 3.31
C LEU A 65 1.36 -7.88 3.47
N THR A 66 1.70 -8.59 2.39
CA THR A 66 2.76 -9.58 2.37
C THR A 66 3.93 -9.09 1.51
N PRO A 67 5.18 -9.47 1.86
CA PRO A 67 6.36 -9.14 1.08
C PRO A 67 6.20 -9.53 -0.39
N LYS A 68 6.53 -8.62 -1.30
CA LYS A 68 6.58 -8.87 -2.74
C LYS A 68 8.03 -9.04 -3.21
N GLY A 69 8.20 -9.77 -4.31
CA GLY A 69 9.49 -9.90 -4.97
C GLY A 69 9.99 -8.57 -5.54
N LYS A 70 11.29 -8.52 -5.86
CA LYS A 70 11.94 -7.33 -6.44
C LYS A 70 11.30 -6.87 -7.76
N HIS A 71 10.71 -7.79 -8.52
CA HIS A 71 10.08 -7.53 -9.80
C HIS A 71 8.59 -7.84 -9.74
N LEU A 72 7.76 -6.83 -9.99
CA LEU A 72 6.31 -6.99 -10.12
C LEU A 72 5.97 -7.08 -11.61
N VAL A 73 5.50 -8.24 -12.05
CA VAL A 73 4.93 -8.42 -13.39
C VAL A 73 3.41 -8.37 -13.26
N SER A 74 2.76 -7.51 -14.03
CA SER A 74 1.30 -7.36 -14.05
C SER A 74 0.80 -7.50 -15.47
N VAL A 75 -0.09 -8.47 -15.70
CA VAL A 75 -0.69 -8.73 -17.00
C VAL A 75 -2.14 -8.28 -16.98
N CYS A 76 -2.51 -7.47 -17.98
CA CYS A 76 -3.89 -7.04 -18.16
C CYS A 76 -4.76 -8.23 -18.55
N LEU A 77 -5.77 -8.54 -17.74
CA LEU A 77 -6.79 -9.57 -18.03
C LEU A 77 -8.18 -8.96 -18.30
N GLY A 78 -8.24 -7.65 -18.58
CA GLY A 78 -9.46 -6.99 -19.01
C GLY A 78 -9.92 -7.51 -20.37
N THR A 79 -11.19 -7.30 -20.72
CA THR A 79 -11.83 -7.83 -21.94
C THR A 79 -11.03 -7.56 -23.22
N ALA A 80 -10.55 -6.32 -23.40
CA ALA A 80 -9.75 -5.94 -24.57
C ALA A 80 -8.40 -6.68 -24.66
N CYS A 81 -7.76 -6.95 -23.53
CA CYS A 81 -6.51 -7.72 -23.47
C CYS A 81 -6.79 -9.22 -23.62
N HIS A 82 -7.88 -9.70 -23.04
CA HIS A 82 -8.31 -11.09 -23.08
C HIS A 82 -8.53 -11.60 -24.51
N VAL A 83 -9.26 -10.83 -25.35
CA VAL A 83 -9.47 -11.19 -26.77
C VAL A 83 -8.20 -11.18 -27.60
N ARG A 84 -7.14 -10.51 -27.13
CA ARG A 84 -5.80 -10.51 -27.73
C ARG A 84 -4.87 -11.57 -27.12
N ALA A 85 -5.43 -12.62 -26.53
CA ALA A 85 -4.71 -13.75 -25.94
C ALA A 85 -3.78 -13.40 -24.76
N ALA A 86 -4.11 -12.37 -23.95
CA ALA A 86 -3.38 -12.08 -22.71
C ALA A 86 -3.25 -13.27 -21.74
N PRO A 87 -4.22 -14.20 -21.59
CA PRO A 87 -4.05 -15.39 -20.75
C PRO A 87 -2.88 -16.32 -21.17
N GLY A 88 -2.40 -16.24 -22.42
CA GLY A 88 -1.27 -17.04 -22.90
C GLY A 88 0.10 -16.48 -22.52
N VAL A 89 0.16 -15.26 -21.98
CA VAL A 89 1.40 -14.59 -21.52
C VAL A 89 1.37 -14.25 -20.02
N ALA A 90 0.27 -14.61 -19.34
CA ALA A 90 0.08 -14.42 -17.90
C ALA A 90 0.81 -15.48 -17.08
#